data_AF-A0A0N0V0H2-F1
#
_entry.id   AF-A0A0N0V0H2-F1
#
_cell.length_a   1.000
_cell.length_b   1.000
_cell.length_c   1.000
_cell.angle_alpha   90.00
_cell.angle_beta   90.00
_cell.angle_gamma   90.00
#
_symmetry.space_group_name_H-M   'P 1'
#
loop_
_entity.id
_entity.type
_entity.pdbx_description
1 polymer ?
#
loop_
_entity_poly.entity_id
_entity_poly.type
_entity_poly.pdbx_seq_one_letter_code
_entity_poly.pdbx_strand_id
1 'polypeptide(L)'
;MKQIEMKIFSFFLMIVLILTTQAYAENANAVEKTKTWCISLIGKSFTDRSEVKSLLLDRAKYSVIDDLFKEIVIKNNKQSAIMQKPAVRRYFSENVKISPNLEYKNGNNFGEVCITIQASISNETIIQYRPFNIKKSYCFFDENVTLKTLKLKTKQQAILQALYDYDERLRGKMTEDLLGLAHNIQYENSGFSASEEKYCVDAIFDVSPAEINIFQNQQMSKKLILPKKESPVQSELYPFLAATVSKKITIRQGSVQRLIERITTSNQDEILYFFLDRMDDMVLENHQNGIYNACVILANLDNHVLVQSKNQIKSLYTRLKKDETQWTNTLTQLDAIIARLNLQLTN
;
A
#
# COMPACT_ATOMS: atom_id res chain seq x y z
N MET A 1 13.71 -65.47 -4.91
CA MET A 1 14.10 -64.19 -4.28
C MET A 1 14.68 -64.49 -2.92
N LYS A 2 15.94 -64.13 -2.67
CA LYS A 2 16.60 -64.44 -1.39
C LYS A 2 15.95 -63.59 -0.29
N GLN A 3 15.90 -64.10 0.94
CA GLN A 3 15.23 -63.45 2.08
C GLN A 3 15.69 -62.00 2.31
N ILE A 4 16.92 -61.67 1.88
CA ILE A 4 17.52 -60.33 1.92
C ILE A 4 16.85 -59.38 0.91
N GLU A 5 16.58 -59.83 -0.32
CA GLU A 5 15.93 -59.01 -1.36
C GLU A 5 14.51 -58.61 -0.96
N MET A 6 13.79 -59.50 -0.28
CA MET A 6 12.44 -59.24 0.21
C MET A 6 12.41 -58.22 1.37
N LYS A 7 13.43 -58.20 2.23
CA LYS A 7 13.57 -57.19 3.29
C LYS A 7 13.91 -55.81 2.73
N ILE A 8 14.78 -55.74 1.73
CA ILE A 8 15.14 -54.47 1.07
C ILE A 8 13.92 -53.89 0.34
N PHE A 9 13.17 -54.71 -0.39
CA PHE A 9 11.95 -54.26 -1.08
C PHE A 9 10.88 -53.77 -0.10
N SER A 10 10.66 -54.48 1.02
CA SER A 10 9.71 -54.07 2.05
C SER A 10 10.10 -52.73 2.71
N PHE A 11 11.39 -52.54 3.00
CA PHE A 11 11.89 -51.29 3.55
C PHE A 11 11.73 -50.12 2.57
N PHE A 12 12.00 -50.34 1.28
CA PHE A 12 11.80 -49.33 0.24
C PHE A 12 10.32 -48.97 0.07
N LEU A 13 9.42 -49.97 0.09
CA LEU A 13 7.98 -49.76 0.02
C LEU A 13 7.47 -48.96 1.23
N MET A 14 8.00 -49.24 2.43
CA MET A 14 7.66 -48.50 3.65
C MET A 14 8.13 -47.03 3.57
N ILE A 15 9.33 -46.76 3.06
CA ILE A 15 9.81 -45.38 2.85
C ILE A 15 8.93 -44.65 1.83
N VAL A 16 8.56 -45.29 0.72
CA VAL A 16 7.66 -44.69 -0.28
C VAL A 16 6.27 -44.40 0.32
N LEU A 17 5.72 -45.30 1.13
CA LEU A 17 4.45 -45.06 1.85
C LEU A 17 4.55 -43.91 2.86
N ILE A 18 5.66 -43.79 3.60
CA ILE A 18 5.87 -42.68 4.54
C ILE A 18 6.00 -41.35 3.80
N LEU A 19 6.71 -41.33 2.66
CA LEU A 19 6.88 -40.11 1.87
C LEU A 19 5.58 -39.66 1.18
N THR A 20 4.74 -40.60 0.74
CA THR A 20 3.45 -40.25 0.10
C THR A 20 2.39 -39.76 1.10
N THR A 21 2.43 -40.18 2.36
CA THR A 21 1.45 -39.72 3.38
C THR A 21 1.74 -38.30 3.89
N GLN A 22 3.00 -37.86 3.89
CA GLN A 22 3.35 -36.47 4.26
C GLN A 22 2.85 -35.44 3.24
N ALA A 23 2.86 -35.76 1.94
CA ALA A 23 2.39 -34.86 0.88
C ALA A 23 0.87 -34.60 0.90
N TYR A 24 0.07 -35.52 1.48
CA TYR A 24 -1.38 -35.33 1.60
C TYR A 24 -1.80 -34.55 2.85
N ALA A 25 -0.98 -34.54 3.91
CA ALA A 25 -1.29 -33.82 5.15
C ALA A 25 -1.07 -32.30 5.04
N GLU A 26 -0.21 -31.83 4.12
CA GLU A 26 0.00 -30.39 3.89
C GLU A 26 -1.25 -29.66 3.33
N ASN A 27 -2.18 -30.38 2.69
CA ASN A 27 -3.42 -29.77 2.18
C ASN A 27 -4.56 -29.70 3.20
N ALA A 28 -4.42 -30.29 4.39
CA ALA A 28 -5.55 -30.43 5.34
C ALA A 28 -5.93 -29.14 6.09
N ASN A 29 -5.24 -28.02 5.87
CA ASN A 29 -5.41 -26.82 6.68
C ASN A 29 -5.58 -25.52 5.87
N ALA A 30 -5.88 -25.57 4.57
CA ALA A 30 -6.21 -24.37 3.83
C ALA A 30 -7.52 -23.75 4.34
N VAL A 31 -7.60 -22.42 4.41
CA VAL A 31 -8.87 -21.74 4.69
C VAL A 31 -9.61 -21.58 3.38
N GLU A 32 -10.77 -22.21 3.28
CA GLU A 32 -11.61 -22.17 2.08
C GLU A 32 -12.84 -21.29 2.30
N LYS A 33 -13.23 -20.56 1.26
CA LYS A 33 -14.47 -19.78 1.22
C LYS A 33 -15.18 -19.97 -0.10
N THR A 34 -16.48 -20.20 0.00
CA THR A 34 -17.39 -20.24 -1.15
C THR A 34 -18.24 -18.99 -1.16
N LYS A 35 -18.33 -18.34 -2.32
CA LYS A 35 -19.17 -17.16 -2.52
C LYS A 35 -19.99 -17.27 -3.78
N THR A 36 -21.27 -16.94 -3.62
CA THR A 36 -22.19 -16.74 -4.73
C THR A 36 -22.38 -15.25 -4.93
N TRP A 37 -22.21 -14.78 -6.17
CA TRP A 37 -22.51 -13.40 -6.53
C TRP A 37 -23.44 -13.36 -7.73
N CYS A 38 -24.42 -12.46 -7.69
CA CYS A 38 -25.49 -12.40 -8.67
C CYS A 38 -25.67 -10.99 -9.22
N ILE A 39 -26.11 -10.88 -10.48
CA ILE A 39 -26.56 -9.62 -11.08
C ILE A 39 -27.88 -9.79 -11.81
N SER A 40 -28.71 -8.76 -11.75
CA SER A 40 -29.81 -8.62 -12.70
C SER A 40 -29.28 -8.12 -14.05
N LEU A 41 -29.74 -8.75 -15.12
CA LEU A 41 -29.51 -8.34 -16.51
C LEU A 41 -30.54 -7.30 -16.97
N ILE A 42 -31.60 -7.06 -16.21
CA ILE A 42 -32.67 -6.13 -16.57
C ILE A 42 -32.10 -4.70 -16.61
N GLY A 43 -32.32 -4.01 -17.72
CA GLY A 43 -31.85 -2.64 -17.91
C GLY A 43 -30.35 -2.48 -18.08
N LYS A 44 -29.58 -3.57 -18.22
CA LYS A 44 -28.14 -3.53 -18.50
C LYS A 44 -27.87 -3.88 -19.96
N SER A 45 -27.05 -3.07 -20.61
CA SER A 45 -26.57 -3.32 -21.97
C SER A 45 -25.26 -4.07 -21.91
N PHE A 46 -25.31 -5.40 -21.87
CA PHE A 46 -24.14 -6.24 -22.11
C PHE A 46 -24.08 -6.57 -23.59
N THR A 47 -22.87 -6.46 -24.16
CA THR A 47 -22.63 -6.75 -25.58
C THR A 47 -22.65 -8.24 -25.86
N ASP A 48 -22.17 -9.06 -24.93
CA ASP A 48 -22.20 -10.51 -25.02
C ASP A 48 -22.18 -11.23 -23.66
N ARG A 49 -22.31 -12.56 -23.71
CA ARG A 49 -22.29 -13.45 -22.53
C ARG A 49 -20.93 -13.46 -21.82
N SER A 50 -19.83 -13.26 -22.53
CA SER A 50 -18.49 -13.26 -21.96
C SER A 50 -18.28 -12.05 -21.04
N GLU A 51 -18.84 -10.90 -21.39
CA GLU A 51 -18.83 -9.69 -20.57
C GLU A 51 -19.53 -9.91 -19.23
N VAL A 52 -20.73 -10.51 -19.26
CA VAL A 52 -21.50 -10.90 -18.07
C VAL A 52 -20.70 -11.86 -17.19
N LYS A 53 -20.09 -12.90 -17.78
CA LYS A 53 -19.29 -13.88 -17.05
C LYS A 53 -18.04 -13.25 -16.41
N SER A 54 -17.34 -12.38 -17.14
CA SER A 54 -16.16 -11.69 -16.63
C SER A 54 -16.53 -10.80 -15.44
N LEU A 55 -17.58 -9.98 -15.58
CA LEU A 55 -18.03 -9.11 -14.51
C LEU A 55 -18.46 -9.91 -13.27
N LEU A 56 -19.25 -10.97 -13.44
CA LEU A 56 -19.67 -11.86 -12.37
C LEU A 56 -18.46 -12.46 -11.65
N LEU A 57 -17.50 -12.99 -12.42
CA LEU A 57 -16.29 -13.61 -11.90
C LEU A 57 -15.46 -12.59 -11.11
N ASP A 58 -15.18 -11.41 -11.68
CA ASP A 58 -14.38 -10.39 -11.00
C ASP A 58 -15.03 -9.95 -9.69
N ARG A 59 -16.34 -9.73 -9.69
CA ARG A 59 -17.08 -9.34 -8.48
C ARG A 59 -17.09 -10.43 -7.42
N ALA A 60 -17.28 -11.69 -7.81
CA ALA A 60 -17.18 -12.82 -6.91
C ALA A 60 -15.77 -12.96 -6.34
N LYS A 61 -14.72 -12.82 -7.18
CA LYS A 61 -13.31 -12.82 -6.76
C LYS A 61 -13.04 -11.73 -5.73
N TYR A 62 -13.44 -10.49 -6.01
CA TYR A 62 -13.26 -9.39 -5.06
C TYR A 62 -13.97 -9.66 -3.74
N SER A 63 -15.19 -10.21 -3.77
CA SER A 63 -15.95 -10.53 -2.57
C SER A 63 -15.31 -11.64 -1.74
N VAL A 64 -14.84 -12.73 -2.36
CA VAL A 64 -14.23 -13.84 -1.61
C VAL A 64 -12.86 -13.44 -1.05
N ILE A 65 -12.09 -12.64 -1.79
CA ILE A 65 -10.82 -12.08 -1.31
C ILE A 65 -11.07 -11.15 -0.12
N ASP A 66 -12.10 -10.31 -0.15
CA ASP A 66 -12.42 -9.41 0.96
C ASP A 66 -12.76 -10.17 2.25
N ASP A 67 -13.52 -11.25 2.14
CA ASP A 67 -13.87 -12.11 3.26
C ASP A 67 -12.65 -12.83 3.83
N LEU A 68 -11.84 -13.47 2.98
CA LEU A 68 -10.59 -14.10 3.39
C LEU A 68 -9.63 -13.10 4.03
N PHE A 69 -9.52 -11.89 3.47
CA PHE A 69 -8.67 -10.83 4.00
C PHE A 69 -9.13 -10.35 5.38
N LYS A 70 -10.45 -10.17 5.57
CA LYS A 70 -11.02 -9.82 6.88
C LYS A 70 -10.73 -10.90 7.93
N GLU A 71 -10.92 -12.16 7.56
CA GLU A 71 -10.77 -13.29 8.47
C GLU A 71 -9.31 -13.56 8.86
N ILE A 72 -8.38 -13.33 7.93
CA ILE A 72 -6.97 -13.67 8.13
C ILE A 72 -6.16 -12.44 8.53
N VAL A 73 -6.26 -11.34 7.79
CA VAL A 73 -5.39 -10.17 8.00
C VAL A 73 -5.94 -9.27 9.09
N ILE A 74 -7.21 -8.86 8.99
CA ILE A 74 -7.79 -7.91 9.97
C ILE A 74 -7.92 -8.57 11.35
N LYS A 75 -8.25 -9.86 11.41
CA LYS A 75 -8.33 -10.60 12.68
C LYS A 75 -6.99 -10.68 13.39
N ASN A 76 -5.90 -10.95 12.66
CA ASN A 76 -4.58 -11.18 13.26
C ASN A 76 -3.76 -9.89 13.42
N ASN A 77 -4.03 -8.86 12.61
CA ASN A 77 -3.26 -7.61 12.62
C ASN A 77 -4.09 -6.39 12.19
N LYS A 78 -4.93 -5.89 13.12
CA LYS A 78 -5.79 -4.73 12.88
C LYS A 78 -5.01 -3.48 12.48
N GLN A 79 -3.84 -3.24 13.07
CA GLN A 79 -3.10 -1.99 12.90
C GLN A 79 -2.41 -1.90 11.53
N SER A 80 -1.71 -2.96 11.11
CA SER A 80 -1.14 -3.05 9.76
C SER A 80 -2.19 -2.96 8.64
N ALA A 81 -3.35 -3.60 8.85
CA ALA A 81 -4.45 -3.57 7.88
C ALA A 81 -5.01 -2.15 7.65
N ILE A 82 -4.87 -1.24 8.62
CA ILE A 82 -5.31 0.15 8.50
C ILE A 82 -4.25 0.99 7.77
N MET A 83 -2.96 0.79 8.07
CA MET A 83 -1.88 1.68 7.58
C MET A 83 -1.43 1.38 6.14
N GLN A 84 -1.52 0.13 5.66
CA GLN A 84 -1.00 -0.28 4.34
C GLN A 84 -2.05 -0.99 3.46
N LYS A 85 -3.33 -0.67 3.68
CA LYS A 85 -4.48 -1.40 3.14
C LYS A 85 -4.40 -1.76 1.64
N PRO A 86 -3.97 -0.88 0.71
CA PRO A 86 -3.93 -1.23 -0.71
C PRO A 86 -2.83 -2.24 -1.06
N ALA A 87 -1.60 -2.02 -0.59
CA ALA A 87 -0.46 -2.87 -0.92
C ALA A 87 -0.57 -4.25 -0.28
N VAL A 88 -0.98 -4.30 1.00
CA VAL A 88 -1.22 -5.56 1.73
C VAL A 88 -2.36 -6.35 1.10
N ARG A 89 -3.45 -5.68 0.71
CA ARG A 89 -4.57 -6.34 0.04
C ARG A 89 -4.19 -6.88 -1.34
N ARG A 90 -3.39 -6.14 -2.11
CA ARG A 90 -2.89 -6.59 -3.41
C ARG A 90 -2.01 -7.83 -3.26
N TYR A 91 -1.01 -7.77 -2.39
CA TYR A 91 -0.13 -8.90 -2.10
C TYR A 91 -0.92 -10.12 -1.58
N PHE A 92 -1.95 -9.90 -0.75
CA PHE A 92 -2.84 -10.97 -0.31
C PHE A 92 -3.61 -11.60 -1.46
N SER A 93 -4.18 -10.78 -2.35
CA SER A 93 -4.97 -11.28 -3.48
C SER A 93 -4.16 -12.16 -4.44
N GLU A 94 -2.86 -11.90 -4.59
CA GLU A 94 -1.95 -12.70 -5.42
C GLU A 94 -1.73 -14.12 -4.87
N ASN A 95 -2.02 -14.34 -3.59
CA ASN A 95 -1.86 -15.64 -2.93
C ASN A 95 -3.19 -16.42 -2.80
N VAL A 96 -4.33 -15.82 -3.19
CA VAL A 96 -5.63 -16.50 -3.14
C VAL A 96 -5.80 -17.37 -4.39
N LYS A 97 -5.97 -18.67 -4.19
CA LYS A 97 -6.23 -19.63 -5.27
C LYS A 97 -7.73 -19.75 -5.47
N ILE A 98 -8.19 -19.59 -6.70
CA ILE A 98 -9.60 -19.75 -7.06
C ILE A 98 -9.76 -21.09 -7.76
N SER A 99 -10.73 -21.89 -7.31
CA SER A 99 -11.05 -23.18 -7.90
C SER A 99 -11.43 -23.01 -9.38
N PRO A 100 -10.93 -23.89 -10.28
CA PRO A 100 -11.32 -23.86 -11.69
C PRO A 100 -12.79 -24.24 -11.91
N ASN A 101 -13.42 -24.90 -10.92
CA ASN A 101 -14.80 -25.37 -11.00
C ASN A 101 -15.77 -24.24 -10.66
N LEU A 102 -16.02 -23.36 -11.64
CA LEU A 102 -16.97 -22.26 -11.54
C LEU A 102 -18.39 -22.74 -11.86
N GLU A 103 -19.35 -22.49 -10.98
CA GLU A 103 -20.76 -22.84 -11.20
C GLU A 103 -21.53 -21.58 -11.60
N TYR A 104 -22.13 -21.57 -12.80
CA TYR A 104 -23.04 -20.50 -13.22
C TYR A 104 -24.48 -21.01 -13.15
N LYS A 105 -25.37 -20.23 -12.56
CA LYS A 105 -26.79 -20.59 -12.42
C LYS A 105 -27.69 -19.37 -12.51
N ASN A 106 -28.97 -19.59 -12.76
CA ASN A 106 -29.97 -18.53 -12.65
C ASN A 106 -30.19 -18.20 -11.17
N GLY A 107 -30.36 -16.92 -10.87
CA GLY A 107 -30.70 -16.45 -9.54
C GLY A 107 -32.18 -16.69 -9.20
N ASN A 108 -32.55 -16.27 -7.99
CA ASN A 108 -33.93 -16.41 -7.53
C ASN A 108 -34.85 -15.35 -8.14
N ASN A 109 -34.30 -14.21 -8.59
CA ASN A 109 -35.05 -13.13 -9.19
C ASN A 109 -35.10 -13.21 -10.71
N PHE A 110 -36.14 -12.64 -11.31
CA PHE A 110 -36.28 -12.58 -12.76
C PHE A 110 -35.09 -11.84 -13.40
N GLY A 111 -34.51 -12.46 -14.43
CA GLY A 111 -33.35 -11.92 -15.15
C GLY A 111 -32.04 -11.92 -14.35
N GLU A 112 -31.97 -12.62 -13.22
CA GLU A 112 -30.76 -12.72 -12.40
C GLU A 112 -29.87 -13.88 -12.84
N VAL A 113 -28.57 -13.62 -12.96
CA VAL A 113 -27.55 -14.65 -13.22
C VAL A 113 -26.52 -14.60 -12.11
N CYS A 114 -26.13 -15.76 -11.61
CA CYS A 114 -25.21 -15.93 -10.51
C CYS A 114 -23.98 -16.75 -10.92
N ILE A 115 -22.86 -16.50 -10.24
CA ILE A 115 -21.69 -17.36 -10.21
C ILE A 115 -21.41 -17.79 -8.77
N THR A 116 -21.14 -19.08 -8.55
CA THR A 116 -20.55 -19.60 -7.31
C THR A 116 -19.07 -19.87 -7.58
N ILE A 117 -18.20 -19.30 -6.74
CA ILE A 117 -16.76 -19.59 -6.74
C ILE A 117 -16.33 -20.12 -5.39
N GLN A 118 -15.34 -21.00 -5.39
CA GLN A 118 -14.62 -21.42 -4.20
C GLN A 118 -13.20 -20.89 -4.31
N ALA A 119 -12.70 -20.27 -3.24
CA ALA A 119 -11.33 -19.83 -3.15
C ALA A 119 -10.69 -20.37 -1.87
N SER A 120 -9.39 -20.61 -1.94
CA SER A 120 -8.60 -21.11 -0.84
C SER A 120 -7.32 -20.30 -0.68
N ILE A 121 -6.81 -20.29 0.55
CA ILE A 121 -5.52 -19.70 0.88
C ILE A 121 -4.74 -20.68 1.75
N SER A 122 -3.48 -20.84 1.41
CA SER A 122 -2.58 -21.79 2.06
C SER A 122 -2.24 -21.35 3.49
N ASN A 123 -1.87 -22.30 4.33
CA ASN A 123 -1.46 -22.01 5.70
C ASN A 123 -0.15 -21.24 5.75
N GLU A 124 0.76 -21.55 4.82
CA GLU A 124 2.04 -20.87 4.66
C GLU A 124 1.79 -19.38 4.41
N THR A 125 0.83 -19.06 3.54
CA THR A 125 0.39 -17.68 3.33
C THR A 125 -0.19 -17.08 4.60
N ILE A 126 -1.08 -17.79 5.33
CA ILE A 126 -1.68 -17.28 6.57
C ILE A 126 -0.62 -16.91 7.61
N ILE A 127 0.41 -17.74 7.76
CA ILE A 127 1.53 -17.49 8.69
C ILE A 127 2.25 -16.18 8.35
N GLN A 128 2.39 -15.83 7.06
CA GLN A 128 3.03 -14.57 6.66
C GLN A 128 2.28 -13.32 7.15
N TYR A 129 0.97 -13.42 7.41
CA TYR A 129 0.15 -12.30 7.91
C TYR A 129 0.02 -12.29 9.43
N ARG A 130 0.54 -13.29 10.14
CA ARG A 130 0.57 -13.28 11.60
C ARG A 130 1.75 -12.42 12.06
N PRO A 131 1.51 -11.38 12.87
CA PRO A 131 2.60 -10.66 13.50
C PRO A 131 3.37 -11.61 14.41
N PHE A 132 4.68 -11.45 14.47
CA PHE A 132 5.49 -12.06 15.51
C PHE A 132 6.21 -10.95 16.28
N ASN A 133 6.39 -11.22 17.57
CA ASN A 133 6.97 -10.27 18.50
C ASN A 133 8.50 -10.41 18.48
N ILE A 134 9.20 -9.28 18.34
CA ILE A 134 10.66 -9.20 18.43
C ILE A 134 11.02 -8.42 19.67
N LYS A 135 12.00 -8.94 20.44
CA LYS A 135 12.66 -8.22 21.54
C LYS A 135 14.14 -8.01 21.21
N LYS A 136 14.61 -6.78 21.36
CA LYS A 136 16.02 -6.42 21.16
C LYS A 136 16.51 -5.42 22.19
N SER A 137 17.56 -5.82 22.91
CA SER A 137 18.34 -4.93 23.78
C SER A 137 19.40 -4.19 22.96
N TYR A 138 19.50 -2.88 23.17
CA TYR A 138 20.51 -2.05 22.50
C TYR A 138 20.98 -0.92 23.41
N CYS A 139 22.30 -0.70 23.43
CA CYS A 139 22.94 0.37 24.18
C CYS A 139 23.77 1.22 23.21
N PHE A 140 23.69 2.55 23.37
CA PHE A 140 24.38 3.49 22.50
C PHE A 140 24.93 4.68 23.29
N PHE A 141 26.08 5.17 22.87
CA PHE A 141 26.78 6.33 23.41
C PHE A 141 27.28 7.21 22.26
N ASP A 142 27.13 8.52 22.45
CA ASP A 142 27.61 9.56 21.55
C ASP A 142 27.75 10.84 22.39
N GLU A 143 28.99 11.24 22.66
CA GLU A 143 29.32 12.41 23.49
C GLU A 143 28.89 13.74 22.85
N ASN A 144 28.67 13.74 21.53
CA ASN A 144 28.38 14.95 20.76
C ASN A 144 26.88 15.23 20.63
N VAL A 145 26.01 14.47 21.30
CA VAL A 145 24.56 14.64 21.22
C VAL A 145 23.92 14.85 22.58
N THR A 146 22.82 15.59 22.59
CA THR A 146 22.01 15.76 23.80
C THR A 146 21.41 14.42 24.24
N LEU A 147 21.15 14.25 25.54
CA LEU A 147 20.50 13.05 26.09
C LEU A 147 19.15 12.74 25.43
N LYS A 148 18.39 13.76 25.01
CA LYS A 148 17.14 13.59 24.26
C LYS A 148 17.37 12.94 22.91
N THR A 149 18.37 13.43 22.17
CA THR A 149 18.77 12.86 20.87
C THR A 149 19.35 11.46 21.05
N LEU A 150 20.18 11.26 22.08
CA LEU A 150 20.75 9.96 22.42
C LEU A 150 19.64 8.92 22.64
N LYS A 151 18.67 9.22 23.52
CA LYS A 151 17.51 8.37 23.79
C LYS A 151 16.72 8.03 22.52
N LEU A 152 16.47 9.01 21.65
CA LEU A 152 15.75 8.76 20.39
C LEU A 152 16.56 7.85 19.45
N LYS A 153 17.84 8.15 19.24
CA LYS A 153 18.74 7.35 18.42
C LYS A 153 18.82 5.91 18.93
N THR A 154 19.03 5.69 20.23
CA THR A 154 19.10 4.34 20.81
C THR A 154 17.83 3.56 20.55
N LYS A 155 16.65 4.18 20.75
CA LYS A 155 15.36 3.53 20.48
C LYS A 155 15.18 3.13 19.02
N GLN A 156 15.52 4.03 18.10
CA GLN A 156 15.43 3.74 16.66
C GLN A 156 16.41 2.65 16.26
N GLN A 157 17.66 2.71 16.73
CA GLN A 157 18.68 1.71 16.43
C GLN A 157 18.36 0.33 17.00
N ALA A 158 17.71 0.26 18.18
CA ALA A 158 17.22 -1.01 18.72
C ALA A 158 16.25 -1.71 17.76
N ILE A 159 15.29 -0.95 17.20
CA ILE A 159 14.33 -1.46 16.21
C ILE A 159 15.03 -1.83 14.90
N LEU A 160 15.89 -0.95 14.38
CA LEU A 160 16.61 -1.22 13.12
C LEU A 160 17.48 -2.46 13.22
N GLN A 161 18.24 -2.61 14.31
CA GLN A 161 19.08 -3.78 14.53
C GLN A 161 18.24 -5.05 14.63
N ALA A 162 17.10 -5.00 15.33
CA ALA A 162 16.17 -6.10 15.43
C ALA A 162 15.60 -6.52 14.06
N LEU A 163 15.26 -5.54 13.21
CA LEU A 163 14.79 -5.79 11.85
C LEU A 163 15.91 -6.37 10.96
N TYR A 164 17.15 -5.90 11.08
CA TYR A 164 18.30 -6.44 10.34
C TYR A 164 18.66 -7.86 10.78
N ASP A 165 18.51 -8.18 12.06
CA ASP A 165 18.73 -9.52 12.59
C ASP A 165 17.62 -10.48 12.11
N TYR A 166 16.40 -9.99 11.91
CA TYR A 166 15.31 -10.75 11.34
C TYR A 166 15.49 -11.00 9.83
N ASP A 167 15.82 -9.96 9.06
CA ASP A 167 16.04 -10.08 7.61
C ASP A 167 17.18 -9.15 7.16
N GLU A 168 18.32 -9.77 6.85
CA GLU A 168 19.53 -9.07 6.43
C GLU A 168 19.34 -8.21 5.17
N ARG A 169 18.38 -8.57 4.31
CA ARG A 169 18.07 -7.82 3.07
C ARG A 169 17.50 -6.42 3.34
N LEU A 170 17.11 -6.14 4.60
CA LEU A 170 16.69 -4.82 5.04
C LEU A 170 17.88 -3.87 5.29
N ARG A 171 19.12 -4.37 5.36
CA ARG A 171 20.31 -3.52 5.52
C ARG A 171 20.46 -2.53 4.36
N GLY A 172 20.84 -1.30 4.69
CA GLY A 172 21.06 -0.22 3.72
C GLY A 172 19.77 0.38 3.14
N LYS A 173 18.60 0.04 3.69
CA LYS A 173 17.33 0.68 3.33
C LYS A 173 17.13 1.96 4.16
N MET A 174 16.25 2.84 3.68
CA MET A 174 15.95 4.10 4.35
C MET A 174 15.39 3.84 5.76
N THR A 175 15.94 4.54 6.75
CA THR A 175 15.62 4.32 8.17
C THR A 175 14.14 4.56 8.45
N GLU A 176 13.57 5.63 7.89
CA GLU A 176 12.18 6.02 8.10
C GLU A 176 11.21 4.95 7.61
N ASP A 177 11.50 4.33 6.46
CA ASP A 177 10.67 3.29 5.89
C ASP A 177 10.72 2.01 6.74
N LEU A 178 11.90 1.63 7.22
CA LEU A 178 12.09 0.44 8.07
C LEU A 178 11.40 0.59 9.42
N LEU A 179 11.48 1.76 10.04
CA LEU A 179 10.78 2.02 11.30
C LEU A 179 9.26 1.90 11.15
N GLY A 180 8.72 2.12 9.95
CA GLY A 180 7.30 1.94 9.64
C GLY A 180 6.83 0.47 9.61
N LEU A 181 7.75 -0.50 9.66
CA LEU A 181 7.45 -1.93 9.73
C LEU A 181 7.24 -2.42 11.17
N ALA A 182 7.64 -1.63 12.17
CA ALA A 182 7.50 -1.97 13.58
C ALA A 182 6.18 -1.45 14.16
N HIS A 183 5.34 -2.34 14.67
CA HIS A 183 4.04 -2.04 15.27
C HIS A 183 4.04 -2.34 16.76
N ASN A 184 3.05 -1.80 17.49
CA ASN A 184 2.88 -2.06 18.93
C ASN A 184 4.15 -1.87 19.76
N ILE A 185 4.96 -0.86 19.41
CA ILE A 185 6.29 -0.67 19.98
C ILE A 185 6.18 -0.32 21.48
N GLN A 186 6.87 -1.11 22.29
CA GLN A 186 7.07 -0.93 23.72
C GLN A 186 8.57 -0.84 24.02
N TYR A 187 8.91 -0.10 25.07
CA TYR A 187 10.28 0.04 25.53
C TYR A 187 10.35 -0.32 27.02
N GLU A 188 11.14 -1.34 27.33
CA GLU A 188 11.44 -1.78 28.68
C GLU A 188 12.90 -1.42 29.05
N ASN A 189 13.22 -1.50 30.34
CA ASN A 189 14.58 -1.34 30.88
C ASN A 189 15.34 -0.14 30.29
N SER A 190 14.62 0.95 30.01
CA SER A 190 15.17 2.10 29.30
C SER A 190 15.80 3.09 30.29
N GLY A 191 17.10 3.35 30.17
CA GLY A 191 17.82 4.17 31.13
C GLY A 191 19.19 4.63 30.66
N PHE A 192 19.67 5.71 31.25
CA PHE A 192 21.07 6.13 31.10
C PHE A 192 21.90 5.51 32.22
N SER A 193 22.95 4.79 31.86
CA SER A 193 23.93 4.24 32.79
C SER A 193 25.06 5.24 32.96
N ALA A 194 25.14 5.89 34.13
CA ALA A 194 26.20 6.86 34.41
C ALA A 194 27.61 6.22 34.46
N SER A 195 27.71 4.94 34.84
CA SER A 195 28.98 4.23 34.91
C SER A 195 29.55 3.86 33.53
N GLU A 196 28.68 3.63 32.54
CA GLU A 196 29.08 3.28 31.17
C GLU A 196 28.90 4.42 30.17
N GLU A 197 28.33 5.55 30.64
CA GLU A 197 27.91 6.69 29.84
C GLU A 197 26.98 6.35 28.67
N LYS A 198 26.30 5.19 28.70
CA LYS A 198 25.42 4.72 27.61
C LYS A 198 23.95 4.89 27.96
N TYR A 199 23.14 5.14 26.95
CA TYR A 199 21.69 4.94 27.03
C TYR A 199 21.34 3.54 26.51
N CYS A 200 20.67 2.74 27.32
CA CYS A 200 20.22 1.39 27.00
C CYS A 200 18.69 1.31 26.91
N VAL A 201 18.19 0.40 26.09
CA VAL A 201 16.76 0.11 25.95
C VAL A 201 16.52 -1.31 25.49
N ASP A 202 15.47 -1.93 26.01
CA ASP A 202 14.87 -3.14 25.45
C ASP A 202 13.66 -2.74 24.59
N ALA A 203 13.80 -2.81 23.27
CA ALA A 203 12.68 -2.58 22.35
C ALA A 203 11.91 -3.89 22.15
N ILE A 204 10.59 -3.84 22.33
CA ILE A 204 9.66 -4.94 22.06
C ILE A 204 8.64 -4.43 21.04
N PHE A 205 8.46 -5.12 19.92
CA PHE A 205 7.53 -4.69 18.89
C PHE A 205 7.07 -5.88 18.04
N ASP A 206 5.97 -5.69 17.33
CA ASP A 206 5.44 -6.67 16.40
C ASP A 206 5.84 -6.30 14.97
N VAL A 207 6.12 -7.31 14.15
CA VAL A 207 6.33 -7.13 12.71
C VAL A 207 5.62 -8.22 11.92
N SER A 208 5.11 -7.87 10.74
CA SER A 208 4.44 -8.81 9.84
C SER A 208 5.38 -9.23 8.71
N PRO A 209 5.61 -10.55 8.51
CA PRO A 209 6.41 -11.04 7.38
C PRO A 209 5.88 -10.57 6.03
N ALA A 210 4.56 -10.47 5.86
CA ALA A 210 3.93 -9.98 4.64
C ALA A 210 4.34 -8.53 4.33
N GLU A 211 4.40 -7.64 5.32
CA GLU A 211 4.83 -6.25 5.12
C GLU A 211 6.30 -6.16 4.71
N ILE A 212 7.16 -7.02 5.28
CA ILE A 212 8.57 -7.12 4.88
C ILE A 212 8.68 -7.56 3.41
N ASN A 213 7.94 -8.59 3.01
CA ASN A 213 7.92 -9.05 1.62
C ASN A 213 7.38 -7.98 0.65
N ILE A 214 6.33 -7.26 1.03
CA ILE A 214 5.78 -6.14 0.25
C ILE A 214 6.83 -5.05 0.08
N PHE A 215 7.48 -4.65 1.19
CA PHE A 215 8.53 -3.64 1.18
C PHE A 215 9.67 -4.04 0.24
N GLN A 216 10.10 -5.30 0.28
CA GLN A 216 11.12 -5.82 -0.63
C GLN A 216 10.68 -5.80 -2.09
N ASN A 217 9.47 -6.25 -2.39
CA ASN A 217 8.94 -6.26 -3.75
C ASN A 217 8.81 -4.86 -4.34
N GLN A 218 8.43 -3.86 -3.54
CA GLN A 218 8.40 -2.46 -3.95
C GLN A 218 9.79 -1.90 -4.23
N GLN A 219 10.80 -2.29 -3.45
CA GLN A 219 12.19 -1.87 -3.67
C GLN A 219 12.79 -2.56 -4.91
N MET A 220 12.45 -3.83 -5.14
CA MET A 220 12.89 -4.58 -6.32
C MET A 220 12.22 -4.08 -7.59
N SER A 221 10.92 -3.78 -7.59
CA SER A 221 10.25 -3.19 -8.75
C SER A 221 10.82 -1.81 -9.09
N LYS A 222 11.18 -1.01 -8.08
CA LYS A 222 11.92 0.25 -8.28
C LYS A 222 13.31 0.04 -8.90
N LYS A 223 13.92 -1.13 -8.73
CA LYS A 223 15.26 -1.49 -9.25
C LYS A 223 15.23 -2.26 -10.58
N LEU A 224 14.14 -2.99 -10.86
CA LEU A 224 13.91 -3.80 -12.07
C LEU A 224 13.15 -3.04 -13.16
N ILE A 225 12.56 -1.89 -12.84
CA ILE A 225 12.21 -0.88 -13.84
C ILE A 225 13.51 -0.11 -14.16
N LEU A 226 14.37 -0.70 -15.00
CA LEU A 226 15.14 0.14 -15.92
C LEU A 226 14.08 0.94 -16.69
N PRO A 227 14.14 2.29 -16.67
CA PRO A 227 13.00 3.11 -17.05
C PRO A 227 12.60 2.83 -18.49
N LYS A 228 11.52 2.07 -18.66
CA LYS A 228 10.82 1.92 -19.91
C LYS A 228 9.99 3.19 -20.09
N LYS A 229 10.64 4.26 -20.56
CA LYS A 229 10.07 5.50 -21.13
C LYS A 229 8.64 5.83 -20.66
N GLU A 230 8.44 5.90 -19.35
CA GLU A 230 7.41 6.72 -18.74
C GLU A 230 8.16 7.97 -18.31
N SER A 231 7.73 9.13 -18.83
CA SER A 231 8.46 10.39 -18.70
C SER A 231 8.73 10.68 -17.21
N PRO A 232 9.99 10.62 -16.75
CA PRO A 232 10.27 10.75 -15.34
C PRO A 232 10.15 12.21 -14.95
N VAL A 233 9.31 12.48 -13.95
CA VAL A 233 9.52 13.61 -13.03
C VAL A 233 10.84 13.29 -12.31
N GLN A 234 11.95 13.72 -12.93
CA GLN A 234 13.32 13.43 -12.51
C GLN A 234 13.97 14.64 -11.84
N SER A 235 13.20 15.65 -11.44
CA SER A 235 13.78 16.86 -10.87
C SER A 235 14.04 16.74 -9.37
N GLU A 236 15.06 17.49 -8.93
CA GLU A 236 15.33 17.88 -7.54
C GLU A 236 14.13 18.51 -6.82
N LEU A 237 13.00 18.74 -7.52
CA LEU A 237 11.79 19.34 -7.01
C LEU A 237 10.88 18.34 -6.29
N TYR A 238 11.00 17.04 -6.56
CA TYR A 238 10.08 16.03 -5.99
C TYR A 238 9.92 16.12 -4.46
N PRO A 239 10.99 16.31 -3.65
CA PRO A 239 10.84 16.48 -2.20
C PRO A 239 10.00 17.71 -1.82
N PHE A 240 10.09 18.80 -2.57
CA PHE A 240 9.32 20.02 -2.35
C PHE A 240 7.85 19.82 -2.77
N LEU A 241 7.63 19.20 -3.92
CA LEU A 241 6.32 18.84 -4.45
C LEU A 241 5.58 17.91 -3.46
N ALA A 242 6.20 16.82 -3.04
CA ALA A 242 5.63 15.88 -2.07
C ALA A 242 5.33 16.55 -0.71
N ALA A 243 6.20 17.46 -0.24
CA ALA A 243 5.98 18.19 1.00
C ALA A 243 4.75 19.12 0.95
N THR A 244 4.37 19.64 -0.23
CA THR A 244 3.19 20.51 -0.38
C THR A 244 1.85 19.77 -0.32
N VAL A 245 1.87 18.44 -0.52
CA VAL A 245 0.69 17.55 -0.52
C VAL A 245 0.64 16.60 0.68
N SER A 246 1.40 16.85 1.74
CA SER A 246 1.44 16.02 2.95
C SER A 246 0.20 16.20 3.85
N LYS A 247 -0.35 15.08 4.37
CA LYS A 247 -1.49 15.03 5.31
C LYS A 247 -1.24 15.66 6.69
N LYS A 248 0.02 15.95 7.04
CA LYS A 248 0.36 16.59 8.32
C LYS A 248 0.02 18.09 8.26
N ILE A 249 -0.91 18.52 9.11
CA ILE A 249 -1.38 19.92 9.27
C ILE A 249 -0.23 20.93 9.44
N THR A 250 0.92 20.50 9.94
CA THR A 250 2.01 21.38 10.40
C THR A 250 3.13 21.67 9.39
N ILE A 251 2.92 21.39 8.09
CA ILE A 251 3.87 21.76 7.02
C ILE A 251 3.15 22.64 5.99
N ARG A 252 3.70 23.78 5.58
CA ARG A 252 3.95 25.08 6.21
C ARG A 252 3.88 26.03 5.03
N GLN A 253 3.31 27.23 5.13
CA GLN A 253 3.37 28.23 4.03
C GLN A 253 4.79 28.37 3.40
N GLY A 254 5.84 28.12 4.19
CA GLY A 254 7.23 28.07 3.71
C GLY A 254 7.62 26.91 2.76
N SER A 255 6.88 25.81 2.64
CA SER A 255 7.15 24.80 1.58
C SER A 255 6.59 25.26 0.24
N VAL A 256 5.38 25.84 0.24
CA VAL A 256 4.77 26.46 -0.93
C VAL A 256 5.62 27.62 -1.42
N GLN A 257 6.00 28.54 -0.52
CA GLN A 257 6.83 29.69 -0.87
C GLN A 257 8.18 29.28 -1.47
N ARG A 258 8.89 28.33 -0.86
CA ARG A 258 10.18 27.82 -1.38
C ARG A 258 10.04 27.11 -2.73
N LEU A 259 8.90 26.46 -2.97
CA LEU A 259 8.64 25.85 -4.28
C LEU A 259 8.37 26.93 -5.33
N ILE A 260 7.56 27.95 -5.00
CA ILE A 260 7.30 29.10 -5.88
C ILE A 260 8.61 29.78 -6.27
N GLU A 261 9.52 30.01 -5.32
CA GLU A 261 10.85 30.59 -5.56
C GLU A 261 11.75 29.74 -6.48
N ARG A 262 11.41 28.47 -6.69
CA ARG A 262 12.14 27.50 -7.52
C ARG A 262 11.42 27.14 -8.83
N ILE A 263 10.25 27.73 -9.08
CA ILE A 263 9.57 27.58 -10.38
C ILE A 263 10.45 28.28 -11.42
N THR A 264 10.99 27.51 -12.36
CA THR A 264 11.77 28.03 -13.48
C THR A 264 11.08 27.64 -14.77
N THR A 265 11.34 28.35 -15.87
CA THR A 265 10.73 28.03 -17.18
C THR A 265 10.96 26.59 -17.63
N SER A 266 12.04 25.94 -17.19
CA SER A 266 12.38 24.56 -17.57
C SER A 266 11.64 23.47 -16.80
N ASN A 267 10.90 23.79 -15.73
CA ASN A 267 10.28 22.79 -14.85
C ASN A 267 8.76 22.92 -14.69
N GLN A 268 8.13 23.93 -15.30
CA GLN A 268 6.73 24.24 -15.04
C GLN A 268 5.76 23.13 -15.49
N ASP A 269 6.01 22.49 -16.63
CA ASP A 269 5.19 21.38 -17.13
C ASP A 269 5.25 20.18 -16.16
N GLU A 270 6.43 19.88 -15.63
CA GLU A 270 6.65 18.81 -14.65
C GLU A 270 5.86 19.07 -13.35
N ILE A 271 5.89 20.32 -12.88
CA ILE A 271 5.13 20.76 -11.71
C ILE A 271 3.62 20.62 -11.97
N LEU A 272 3.14 21.07 -13.13
CA LEU A 272 1.73 20.96 -13.53
C LEU A 272 1.27 19.50 -13.54
N TYR A 273 2.02 18.62 -14.21
CA TYR A 273 1.67 17.20 -14.31
C TYR A 273 1.65 16.51 -12.94
N PHE A 274 2.64 16.77 -12.08
CA PHE A 274 2.66 16.21 -10.74
C PHE A 274 1.39 16.55 -9.94
N PHE A 275 0.96 17.81 -9.96
CA PHE A 275 -0.20 18.22 -9.17
C PHE A 275 -1.52 17.71 -9.76
N LEU A 276 -1.70 17.79 -11.08
CA LEU A 276 -2.94 17.33 -11.71
C LEU A 276 -3.14 15.82 -11.55
N ASP A 277 -2.07 15.02 -11.64
CA ASP A 277 -2.13 13.56 -11.43
C ASP A 277 -2.60 13.20 -10.02
N ARG A 278 -2.14 13.96 -9.00
CA ARG A 278 -2.49 13.69 -7.59
C ARG A 278 -3.78 14.34 -7.10
N MET A 279 -4.29 15.34 -7.82
CA MET A 279 -5.45 16.12 -7.35
C MET A 279 -6.71 15.26 -7.22
N ASP A 280 -6.91 14.28 -8.10
CA ASP A 280 -8.06 13.37 -8.03
C ASP A 280 -8.05 12.55 -6.72
N ASP A 281 -6.90 11.96 -6.38
CA ASP A 281 -6.71 11.24 -5.12
C ASP A 281 -6.91 12.15 -3.92
N MET A 282 -6.35 13.37 -3.96
CA MET A 282 -6.50 14.34 -2.86
C MET A 282 -7.96 14.75 -2.63
N VAL A 283 -8.77 14.83 -3.69
CA VAL A 283 -10.21 15.13 -3.57
C VAL A 283 -10.93 13.97 -2.90
N LEU A 284 -10.66 12.73 -3.33
CA LEU A 284 -11.25 11.53 -2.73
C LEU A 284 -10.87 11.37 -1.25
N GLU A 285 -9.67 11.76 -0.88
CA GLU A 285 -9.17 11.72 0.49
C GLU A 285 -9.59 12.93 1.35
N ASN A 286 -10.34 13.88 0.79
CA ASN A 286 -10.71 15.15 1.44
C ASN A 286 -9.49 15.94 1.96
N HIS A 287 -8.42 16.00 1.16
CA HIS A 287 -7.16 16.63 1.54
C HIS A 287 -7.13 18.13 1.21
N GLN A 288 -7.94 18.92 1.93
CA GLN A 288 -8.20 20.33 1.64
C GLN A 288 -6.95 21.19 1.46
N ASN A 289 -6.02 21.11 2.42
CA ASN A 289 -4.79 21.91 2.39
C ASN A 289 -3.87 21.54 1.23
N GLY A 290 -3.78 20.25 0.88
CA GLY A 290 -2.98 19.79 -0.24
C GLY A 290 -3.48 20.33 -1.57
N ILE A 291 -4.80 20.30 -1.79
CA ILE A 291 -5.43 20.82 -3.00
C ILE A 291 -5.29 22.35 -3.06
N TYR A 292 -5.52 23.03 -1.94
CA TYR A 292 -5.33 24.48 -1.86
C TYR A 292 -3.89 24.87 -2.23
N ASN A 293 -2.89 24.25 -1.61
CA ASN A 293 -1.47 24.49 -1.91
C ASN A 293 -1.14 24.23 -3.37
N ALA A 294 -1.64 23.12 -3.92
CA ALA A 294 -1.47 22.80 -5.32
C ALA A 294 -2.05 23.89 -6.22
N CYS A 295 -3.26 24.39 -5.93
CA CYS A 295 -3.85 25.50 -6.70
C CYS A 295 -3.04 26.80 -6.60
N VAL A 296 -2.50 27.12 -5.42
CA VAL A 296 -1.60 28.28 -5.25
C VAL A 296 -0.36 28.14 -6.14
N ILE A 297 0.22 26.94 -6.25
CA ILE A 297 1.37 26.68 -7.10
C ILE A 297 0.99 26.80 -8.59
N LEU A 298 -0.14 26.20 -8.99
CA LEU A 298 -0.65 26.31 -10.36
C LEU A 298 -0.91 27.76 -10.78
N ALA A 299 -1.37 28.62 -9.86
CA ALA A 299 -1.58 30.05 -10.11
C ALA A 299 -0.27 30.79 -10.44
N ASN A 300 0.87 30.28 -10.00
CA ASN A 300 2.21 30.84 -10.27
C ASN A 300 2.87 30.26 -11.53
N LEU A 301 2.26 29.28 -12.20
CA LEU A 301 2.76 28.79 -13.50
C LEU A 301 2.39 29.76 -14.63
N ASP A 302 3.14 29.71 -15.72
CA ASP A 302 2.90 30.48 -16.94
C ASP A 302 1.64 30.01 -17.66
N ASN A 303 0.98 30.93 -18.37
CA ASN A 303 -0.25 30.63 -19.09
C ASN A 303 -0.08 29.54 -20.14
N HIS A 304 1.05 29.52 -20.86
CA HIS A 304 1.29 28.55 -21.92
C HIS A 304 1.33 27.10 -21.40
N VAL A 305 1.80 26.90 -20.17
CA VAL A 305 1.82 25.61 -19.47
C VAL A 305 0.40 25.21 -19.10
N LEU A 306 -0.35 26.10 -18.45
CA LEU A 306 -1.72 25.80 -18.01
C LEU A 306 -2.70 25.52 -19.15
N VAL A 307 -2.55 26.18 -20.31
CA VAL A 307 -3.43 26.01 -21.47
C VAL A 307 -3.44 24.55 -21.95
N GLN A 308 -2.32 23.83 -21.82
CA GLN A 308 -2.22 22.42 -22.23
C GLN A 308 -3.15 21.51 -21.42
N SER A 309 -3.43 21.85 -20.16
CA SER A 309 -4.26 21.06 -19.24
C SER A 309 -5.57 21.74 -18.85
N LYS A 310 -6.02 22.74 -19.63
CA LYS A 310 -7.21 23.55 -19.34
C LYS A 310 -8.48 22.73 -19.06
N ASN A 311 -8.67 21.60 -19.75
CA ASN A 311 -9.85 20.74 -19.59
C ASN A 311 -9.82 20.00 -18.25
N GLN A 312 -8.65 19.55 -17.81
CA GLN A 312 -8.47 18.91 -16.50
C GLN A 312 -8.72 19.93 -15.37
N ILE A 313 -8.17 21.14 -15.49
CA ILE A 313 -8.40 22.24 -14.55
C ILE A 313 -9.90 22.59 -14.47
N LYS A 314 -10.58 22.71 -15.62
CA LYS A 314 -12.04 22.92 -15.68
C LYS A 314 -12.81 21.77 -15.02
N SER A 315 -12.42 20.52 -15.29
CA SER A 315 -13.08 19.35 -14.68
C SER A 315 -12.91 19.32 -13.15
N LEU A 316 -11.73 19.69 -12.64
CA LEU A 316 -11.49 19.79 -11.21
C LEU A 316 -12.37 20.88 -10.60
N TYR A 317 -12.41 22.06 -11.21
CA TYR A 317 -13.25 23.18 -10.78
C TYR A 317 -14.72 22.77 -10.67
N THR A 318 -15.30 22.20 -11.73
CA THR A 318 -16.70 21.75 -11.74
C THR A 318 -16.97 20.69 -10.66
N ARG A 319 -15.98 19.84 -10.37
CA ARG A 319 -16.11 18.83 -9.31
C ARG A 319 -16.13 19.45 -7.92
N LEU A 320 -15.19 20.35 -7.63
CA LEU A 320 -15.10 21.02 -6.33
C LEU A 320 -16.28 21.97 -6.08
N LYS A 321 -16.82 22.60 -7.13
CA LYS A 321 -17.98 23.50 -7.03
C LYS A 321 -19.26 22.80 -6.55
N LYS A 322 -19.35 21.47 -6.68
CA LYS A 322 -20.47 20.68 -6.14
C LYS A 322 -20.58 20.75 -4.61
N ASP A 323 -19.48 21.03 -3.91
CA ASP A 323 -19.46 21.27 -2.46
C ASP A 323 -18.70 22.59 -2.18
N GLU A 324 -19.27 23.69 -2.63
CA GLU A 324 -18.62 25.00 -2.54
C GLU A 324 -18.23 25.38 -1.11
N THR A 325 -19.06 25.03 -0.13
CA THR A 325 -18.79 25.31 1.29
C THR A 325 -17.50 24.67 1.77
N GLN A 326 -17.24 23.42 1.38
CA GLN A 326 -16.04 22.69 1.75
C GLN A 326 -14.78 23.26 1.09
N TRP A 327 -14.91 23.79 -0.12
CA TRP A 327 -13.78 24.15 -0.99
C TRP A 327 -13.59 25.65 -1.21
N THR A 328 -14.26 26.50 -0.43
CA THR A 328 -14.30 27.97 -0.60
C THR A 328 -12.92 28.57 -0.94
N ASN A 329 -11.91 28.34 -0.11
CA ASN A 329 -10.57 28.91 -0.32
C ASN A 329 -9.88 28.39 -1.59
N THR A 330 -10.06 27.10 -1.89
CA THR A 330 -9.50 26.44 -3.09
C THR A 330 -10.19 26.96 -4.36
N LEU A 331 -11.51 27.12 -4.31
CA LEU A 331 -12.30 27.66 -5.42
C LEU A 331 -11.89 29.10 -5.74
N THR A 332 -11.61 29.93 -4.74
CA THR A 332 -11.05 31.29 -4.96
C THR A 332 -9.74 31.26 -5.75
N GLN A 333 -8.84 30.31 -5.47
CA GLN A 333 -7.58 30.17 -6.23
C GLN A 333 -7.84 29.68 -7.66
N LEU A 334 -8.76 28.73 -7.83
CA LEU A 334 -9.11 28.23 -9.16
C LEU A 334 -9.85 29.27 -10.00
N ASP A 335 -10.71 30.11 -9.42
CA ASP A 335 -11.39 31.19 -10.14
C ASP A 335 -10.37 32.14 -10.81
N ALA A 336 -9.29 32.48 -10.10
CA ALA A 336 -8.21 33.28 -10.65
C ALA A 336 -7.52 32.59 -11.84
N ILE A 337 -7.29 31.27 -11.74
CA ILE A 337 -6.70 30.48 -12.83
C ILE A 337 -7.65 30.38 -14.03
N ILE A 338 -8.94 30.12 -13.80
CA ILE A 338 -9.99 30.01 -14.83
C ILE A 338 -10.13 31.34 -15.58
N ALA A 339 -10.16 32.46 -14.87
CA ALA A 339 -10.21 33.80 -15.46
C ALA A 339 -8.98 34.04 -16.34
N ARG A 340 -7.79 33.70 -15.85
CA ARG A 340 -6.53 33.84 -16.61
C ARG A 340 -6.50 32.99 -17.89
N LEU A 341 -7.20 31.85 -17.89
CA LEU A 341 -7.33 30.96 -19.05
C LEU A 341 -8.50 31.32 -20.00
N ASN A 342 -9.28 32.38 -19.71
CA ASN A 342 -10.48 32.77 -20.46
C ASN A 342 -11.45 31.60 -20.69
N LEU A 343 -11.61 30.71 -19.71
CA LEU A 343 -12.47 29.55 -19.85
C LEU A 343 -13.93 29.91 -19.58
N GLN A 344 -14.79 29.66 -20.57
CA GLN A 344 -16.24 29.72 -20.36
C GLN A 344 -16.68 28.56 -19.47
N LEU A 345 -17.13 28.88 -18.27
CA LEU A 345 -17.81 27.94 -17.39
C LEU A 345 -19.26 27.82 -17.85
N THR A 346 -19.64 26.62 -18.27
CA THR A 346 -21.04 26.28 -18.51
C THR A 346 -21.66 25.96 -17.16
N ASN A 347 -22.62 26.78 -16.74
CA ASN A 347 -23.38 26.56 -15.51
C ASN A 347 -24.14 25.25 -15.52
#